data_AF-Q852P0-F1
#
_entry.id   AF-Q852P0-F1
#
_cell.length_a   1.000
_cell.length_b   1.000
_cell.length_c   1.000
_cell.angle_alpha   90.00
_cell.angle_beta   90.00
_cell.angle_gamma   90.00
#
_symmetry.space_group_name_H-M   'P 1'
#
loop_
_entity.id
_entity.type
_entity.pdbx_description
1 polymer ?
#
loop_
_entity_poly.entity_id
_entity_poly.type
_entity_poly.pdbx_seq_one_letter_code
_entity_poly.pdbx_strand_id
1 'polypeptide(L)'
;MEKRIIHFLFLSTLAVGWAIGADAQEYDYDPSRVQTGTTPDFPYRKCNTTNGPYRLNPVWRFVANRIYCFTIQVKLDPLSCSGPCCNADLHKIEFNVSSSCLVAGASVIASVNGRKTMIAPAFDRPATGPPGSAVLRITNLGLTTETAQNAELCLVLRTNRGGQGCTTLQQLCTSAGLPAGTCTVATYDAACDCCPQNIVVEPQPPPPPPPPPPPSPPPPPPPPPPPSPPPPPPPPPPPSPPPPPPPPPPPSPPPPPPPPSPSPPPPPPSPSPPPPPPPPSPPPAPPPFVPGFFDCELCFAAELTPPTDSAPYRFDNATCTAFQTAVSEDMNSILQNFNVTIKSPYPNSTSCTGTQAIVCGKFLKGDLALLEQTVRSEIYQKVVKWLAIITGEGECKPQLSGYEVTVKTLPGASPACIDVEAAVLCLIYDPPPPPPPLPPLPFPNCTCNTTQNIMPYKLSPTWYTTNSSRSYASEYCFTLSVLPPELVVPSTCMSKNDTLAKLEWYIDERMRPAVKGFTLYPAVGPSRTVSPSWGATGVQTLKVNLNWNATMANGGKVCIAVAKPYRLEDLCLGPRGTASIGKCYASIFNRDSSDYCCPTYLTSPQ
;
A
#
# COMPACT_ATOMS: atom_id res chain seq x y z
N MET A 1 -54.49 -59.58 33.62
CA MET A 1 -55.09 -60.14 32.40
C MET A 1 -55.21 -58.96 31.44
N GLU A 2 -54.23 -58.72 30.55
CA GLU A 2 -54.11 -59.32 29.19
C GLU A 2 -55.23 -58.85 28.23
N LYS A 3 -55.00 -58.45 26.97
CA LYS A 3 -53.82 -58.17 26.11
C LYS A 3 -54.30 -57.13 25.06
N ARG A 4 -53.60 -56.02 24.74
CA ARG A 4 -52.37 -55.80 23.91
C ARG A 4 -52.63 -55.77 22.38
N ILE A 5 -51.87 -54.92 21.64
CA ILE A 5 -51.82 -54.72 20.16
C ILE A 5 -52.94 -53.78 19.63
N ILE A 6 -52.74 -52.52 19.21
CA ILE A 6 -51.75 -51.76 18.38
C ILE A 6 -52.17 -51.61 16.90
N HIS A 7 -52.86 -50.52 16.58
CA HIS A 7 -52.36 -49.40 15.73
C HIS A 7 -53.41 -48.28 15.65
N PHE A 8 -52.98 -47.01 15.72
CA PHE A 8 -53.83 -45.84 15.47
C PHE A 8 -53.51 -45.25 14.09
N LEU A 9 -54.54 -44.95 13.30
CA LEU A 9 -54.43 -44.30 11.99
C LEU A 9 -55.61 -43.34 11.76
N PHE A 10 -55.29 -42.15 11.22
CA PHE A 10 -56.17 -41.12 10.65
C PHE A 10 -57.43 -40.67 11.42
N LEU A 11 -57.47 -39.39 11.80
CA LEU A 11 -58.44 -38.41 11.25
C LEU A 11 -58.27 -36.99 11.83
N SER A 12 -57.78 -36.05 11.01
CA SER A 12 -58.19 -34.63 10.97
C SER A 12 -57.51 -33.92 9.79
N THR A 13 -58.22 -33.00 9.14
CA THR A 13 -57.81 -32.41 7.85
C THR A 13 -57.64 -30.89 7.89
N LEU A 14 -56.65 -30.40 7.14
CA LEU A 14 -56.62 -29.11 6.43
C LEU A 14 -56.96 -27.81 7.20
N ALA A 15 -55.93 -26.99 7.37
CA ALA A 15 -56.01 -25.55 7.11
C ALA A 15 -54.70 -25.10 6.43
N VAL A 16 -54.78 -24.37 5.32
CA VAL A 16 -53.60 -23.87 4.58
C VAL A 16 -53.42 -22.39 4.89
N GLY A 17 -52.24 -22.02 5.39
CA GLY A 17 -51.80 -20.63 5.56
C GLY A 17 -50.39 -20.48 4.99
N TRP A 18 -50.17 -19.51 4.12
CA TRP A 18 -48.88 -19.32 3.43
C TRP A 18 -47.85 -18.69 4.37
N ALA A 19 -46.69 -19.32 4.50
CA ALA A 19 -45.46 -18.70 4.99
C ALA A 19 -44.34 -19.05 4.00
N ILE A 20 -43.73 -18.03 3.41
CA ILE A 20 -42.61 -18.22 2.47
C ILE A 20 -41.37 -18.52 3.33
N GLY A 21 -40.85 -19.74 3.21
CA GLY A 21 -39.61 -20.13 3.90
C GLY A 21 -38.43 -19.33 3.36
N ALA A 22 -37.68 -18.70 4.27
CA ALA A 22 -36.32 -18.29 3.97
C ALA A 22 -35.40 -19.48 4.25
N ASP A 23 -34.77 -20.03 3.21
CA ASP A 23 -33.82 -21.14 3.35
C ASP A 23 -32.60 -20.68 4.14
N ALA A 24 -32.56 -21.03 5.42
CA ALA A 24 -31.38 -20.90 6.26
C ALA A 24 -30.39 -22.01 5.89
N GLN A 25 -29.52 -21.76 4.91
CA GLN A 25 -28.43 -22.68 4.59
C GLN A 25 -27.45 -22.76 5.77
N GLU A 26 -27.46 -23.91 6.43
CA GLU A 26 -26.52 -24.30 7.48
C GLU A 26 -25.12 -24.48 6.87
N TYR A 27 -24.29 -23.45 6.99
CA TYR A 27 -22.89 -23.47 6.54
C TYR A 27 -21.94 -23.88 7.66
N ASP A 28 -21.01 -24.75 7.31
CA ASP A 28 -20.09 -25.43 8.24
C ASP A 28 -19.21 -24.45 9.04
N TYR A 29 -19.01 -24.75 10.32
CA TYR A 29 -18.33 -23.89 11.27
C TYR A 29 -16.85 -24.28 11.40
N ASP A 30 -15.98 -23.56 10.68
CA ASP A 30 -14.52 -23.65 10.82
C ASP A 30 -14.02 -22.75 11.98
N PRO A 31 -13.66 -23.31 13.17
CA PRO A 31 -13.16 -22.53 14.29
C PRO A 31 -11.73 -21.99 14.10
N SER A 32 -11.02 -22.36 13.04
CA SER A 32 -9.61 -21.97 12.83
C SER A 32 -9.44 -20.52 12.34
N ARG A 33 -10.50 -19.88 11.82
CA ARG A 33 -10.44 -18.56 11.18
C ARG A 33 -10.90 -17.41 12.07
N VAL A 34 -10.12 -17.14 13.12
CA VAL A 34 -10.23 -15.90 13.91
C VAL A 34 -9.49 -14.77 13.17
N GLN A 35 -10.21 -13.81 12.58
CA GLN A 35 -9.59 -12.69 11.86
C GLN A 35 -9.45 -11.43 12.73
N THR A 36 -8.23 -10.93 12.85
CA THR A 36 -7.89 -9.67 13.54
C THR A 36 -8.04 -8.45 12.62
N GLY A 37 -9.26 -8.20 12.12
CA GLY A 37 -9.69 -6.91 11.54
C GLY A 37 -8.92 -6.40 10.30
N THR A 38 -8.28 -7.28 9.52
CA THR A 38 -7.48 -6.95 8.32
C THR A 38 -8.33 -6.86 7.03
N THR A 39 -9.14 -5.82 6.85
CA THR A 39 -9.79 -5.53 5.55
C THR A 39 -9.96 -4.01 5.32
N PRO A 40 -9.37 -3.42 4.25
CA PRO A 40 -9.53 -2.00 3.92
C PRO A 40 -10.84 -1.69 3.17
N ASP A 41 -11.54 -2.70 2.66
CA ASP A 41 -12.73 -2.60 1.80
C ASP A 41 -14.03 -2.30 2.56
N PHE A 42 -13.94 -1.43 3.57
CA PHE A 42 -15.08 -0.93 4.32
C PHE A 42 -15.56 0.42 3.71
N PRO A 43 -16.88 0.65 3.55
CA PRO A 43 -17.97 -0.28 3.79
C PRO A 43 -18.01 -1.42 2.77
N TYR A 44 -18.48 -2.58 3.23
CA TYR A 44 -18.59 -3.82 2.45
C TYR A 44 -19.75 -3.81 1.44
N ARG A 45 -19.98 -2.66 0.77
CA ARG A 45 -21.05 -2.39 -0.19
C ARG A 45 -20.54 -1.36 -1.19
N LYS A 46 -20.78 -1.57 -2.48
CA LYS A 46 -20.58 -0.53 -3.49
C LYS A 46 -21.63 0.57 -3.34
N CYS A 47 -21.18 1.81 -3.36
CA CYS A 47 -21.98 3.03 -3.28
C CYS A 47 -21.63 3.92 -4.47
N ASN A 48 -22.53 4.81 -4.86
CA ASN A 48 -22.29 5.76 -5.95
C ASN A 48 -21.31 6.89 -5.54
N THR A 49 -21.23 7.22 -4.25
CA THR A 49 -20.21 8.14 -3.73
C THR A 49 -19.96 7.99 -2.23
N THR A 50 -18.75 8.37 -1.79
CA THR A 50 -18.38 8.59 -0.37
C THR A 50 -18.58 10.05 0.07
N ASN A 51 -19.20 10.89 -0.76
CA ASN A 51 -19.59 12.25 -0.38
C ASN A 51 -21.02 12.27 0.17
N GLY A 52 -21.28 13.22 1.08
CA GLY A 52 -22.51 13.33 1.85
C GLY A 52 -22.23 14.11 3.14
N PRO A 53 -23.26 14.56 3.89
CA PRO A 53 -23.09 15.62 4.87
C PRO A 53 -22.78 15.10 6.28
N TYR A 54 -23.24 13.89 6.62
CA TYR A 54 -23.10 13.31 7.96
C TYR A 54 -21.71 12.73 8.20
N ARG A 55 -21.18 12.95 9.40
CA ARG A 55 -20.03 12.25 10.00
C ARG A 55 -20.30 12.01 11.48
N LEU A 56 -19.56 11.09 12.10
CA LEU A 56 -19.42 11.08 13.55
C LEU A 56 -18.22 11.96 13.94
N ASN A 57 -18.34 12.73 15.02
CA ASN A 57 -17.24 13.45 15.63
C ASN A 57 -16.05 12.48 15.85
N PRO A 58 -14.83 12.79 15.38
CA PRO A 58 -13.68 11.89 15.50
C PRO A 58 -13.35 11.42 16.91
N VAL A 59 -13.78 12.12 17.97
CA VAL A 59 -13.57 11.66 19.36
C VAL A 59 -14.89 11.21 19.97
N TRP A 60 -14.97 9.94 20.38
CA TRP A 60 -16.13 9.40 21.09
C TRP A 60 -16.02 9.60 22.61
N ARG A 61 -17.13 9.65 23.34
CA ARG A 61 -17.19 9.91 24.78
C ARG A 61 -17.57 8.66 25.56
N PHE A 62 -16.71 8.22 26.50
CA PHE A 62 -17.14 7.28 27.53
C PHE A 62 -18.04 8.00 28.55
N VAL A 63 -19.11 7.34 28.99
CA VAL A 63 -20.01 7.89 30.02
C VAL A 63 -19.88 7.09 31.32
N ALA A 64 -20.44 5.89 31.34
CA ALA A 64 -20.36 4.90 32.41
C ALA A 64 -20.92 3.57 31.89
N ASN A 65 -20.79 2.47 32.64
CA ASN A 65 -21.56 1.23 32.43
C ASN A 65 -21.62 0.71 30.97
N ARG A 66 -20.47 0.71 30.27
CA ARG A 66 -20.32 0.30 28.85
C ARG A 66 -21.14 1.12 27.85
N ILE A 67 -21.45 2.38 28.21
CA ILE A 67 -22.08 3.38 27.33
C ILE A 67 -21.00 4.22 26.66
N TYR A 68 -21.02 4.21 25.33
CA TYR A 68 -20.11 4.92 24.45
C TYR A 68 -20.90 5.84 23.51
N CYS A 69 -20.65 7.14 23.54
CA CYS A 69 -21.44 8.14 22.83
C CYS A 69 -20.64 8.86 21.73
N PHE A 70 -21.29 9.12 20.60
CA PHE A 70 -20.72 9.73 19.40
C PHE A 70 -21.62 10.90 19.00
N THR A 71 -21.07 12.10 18.87
CA THR A 71 -21.82 13.26 18.36
C THR A 71 -21.87 13.20 16.84
N ILE A 72 -23.06 13.23 16.24
CA ILE A 72 -23.22 13.34 14.79
C ILE A 72 -22.96 14.81 14.40
N GLN A 73 -22.21 15.01 13.31
CA GLN A 73 -21.89 16.30 12.73
C GLN A 73 -22.35 16.34 11.26
N VAL A 74 -22.79 17.51 10.81
CA VAL A 74 -23.37 17.75 9.49
C VAL A 74 -22.60 18.87 8.80
N LYS A 75 -21.91 18.55 7.71
CA LYS A 75 -21.08 19.48 6.94
C LYS A 75 -21.71 19.72 5.56
N LEU A 76 -22.21 20.94 5.36
CA LEU A 76 -22.93 21.40 4.15
C LEU A 76 -22.21 22.52 3.39
N ASP A 77 -20.90 22.67 3.59
CA ASP A 77 -20.09 23.59 2.79
C ASP A 77 -20.11 23.16 1.31
N PRO A 78 -20.55 24.01 0.35
CA PRO A 78 -20.65 23.68 -1.07
C PRO A 78 -19.35 23.23 -1.74
N LEU A 79 -18.18 23.55 -1.17
CA LEU A 79 -16.88 23.07 -1.66
C LEU A 79 -16.60 21.61 -1.21
N SER A 80 -17.21 21.18 -0.11
CA SER A 80 -16.98 19.87 0.52
C SER A 80 -18.10 18.84 0.27
N CYS A 81 -19.31 19.30 -0.06
CA CYS A 81 -20.43 18.44 -0.41
C CYS A 81 -21.25 19.04 -1.56
N SER A 82 -21.24 18.37 -2.71
CA SER A 82 -22.13 18.66 -3.85
C SER A 82 -22.79 17.37 -4.38
N GLY A 83 -23.93 17.52 -5.05
CA GLY A 83 -24.72 16.40 -5.58
C GLY A 83 -25.82 15.87 -4.65
N PRO A 84 -26.56 14.83 -5.07
CA PRO A 84 -27.81 14.40 -4.40
C PRO A 84 -27.60 13.92 -2.97
N CYS A 85 -26.46 13.29 -2.68
CA CYS A 85 -26.14 12.76 -1.35
C CYS A 85 -26.04 13.83 -0.25
N CYS A 86 -25.84 15.10 -0.60
CA CYS A 86 -25.74 16.21 0.35
C CYS A 86 -27.10 16.64 0.93
N ASN A 87 -28.20 16.25 0.28
CA ASN A 87 -29.57 16.52 0.71
C ASN A 87 -30.32 15.22 1.12
N ALA A 88 -29.62 14.09 1.21
CA ALA A 88 -30.20 12.82 1.63
C ALA A 88 -30.33 12.75 3.16
N ASP A 89 -31.34 12.04 3.68
CA ASP A 89 -31.49 11.79 5.11
C ASP A 89 -30.57 10.67 5.60
N LEU A 90 -30.07 10.79 6.83
CA LEU A 90 -29.31 9.75 7.51
C LEU A 90 -30.25 8.62 7.94
N HIS A 91 -30.26 7.55 7.16
CA HIS A 91 -31.11 6.38 7.39
C HIS A 91 -30.42 5.30 8.24
N LYS A 92 -29.11 5.10 8.05
CA LYS A 92 -28.37 3.98 8.64
C LYS A 92 -26.92 4.37 8.98
N ILE A 93 -26.37 3.80 10.05
CA ILE A 93 -24.94 3.83 10.39
C ILE A 93 -24.44 2.39 10.53
N GLU A 94 -23.26 2.09 10.01
CA GLU A 94 -22.55 0.84 10.25
C GLU A 94 -21.14 1.13 10.79
N PHE A 95 -20.71 0.36 11.78
CA PHE A 95 -19.34 0.32 12.28
C PHE A 95 -18.67 -0.93 11.75
N ASN A 96 -17.41 -0.82 11.32
CA ASN A 96 -16.55 -1.98 11.10
C ASN A 96 -16.13 -2.55 12.45
N VAL A 97 -16.41 -3.84 12.71
CA VAL A 97 -16.22 -4.45 14.04
C VAL A 97 -15.54 -5.81 13.97
N SER A 98 -14.94 -6.22 15.09
CA SER A 98 -14.34 -7.55 15.23
C SER A 98 -15.40 -8.64 15.09
N SER A 99 -15.15 -9.64 14.24
CA SER A 99 -16.05 -10.80 14.11
C SER A 99 -16.07 -11.68 15.37
N SER A 100 -15.13 -11.49 16.29
CA SER A 100 -15.19 -12.03 17.66
C SER A 100 -16.39 -11.51 18.49
N CYS A 101 -17.00 -10.39 18.09
CA CYS A 101 -18.18 -9.82 18.75
C CYS A 101 -19.50 -10.49 18.34
N LEU A 102 -19.52 -11.32 17.29
CA LEU A 102 -20.72 -11.99 16.76
C LEU A 102 -21.07 -13.23 17.63
N VAL A 103 -21.32 -12.97 18.91
CA VAL A 103 -21.63 -13.99 19.92
C VAL A 103 -23.14 -14.15 20.04
N ALA A 104 -23.63 -15.39 19.95
CA ALA A 104 -25.05 -15.71 20.11
C ALA A 104 -25.60 -15.20 21.46
N GLY A 105 -26.63 -14.34 21.38
CA GLY A 105 -27.28 -13.73 22.53
C GLY A 105 -26.55 -12.53 23.16
N ALA A 106 -25.39 -12.12 22.63
CA ALA A 106 -24.83 -10.80 22.93
C ALA A 106 -25.67 -9.72 22.23
N SER A 107 -25.64 -8.48 22.73
CA SER A 107 -26.51 -7.41 22.21
C SER A 107 -25.91 -6.02 22.35
N VAL A 108 -26.35 -5.11 21.49
CA VAL A 108 -26.10 -3.68 21.62
C VAL A 108 -27.43 -2.95 21.68
N ILE A 109 -27.53 -1.92 22.51
CA ILE A 109 -28.64 -0.96 22.48
C ILE A 109 -28.08 0.35 21.94
N ALA A 110 -28.73 0.93 20.93
CA ALA A 110 -28.46 2.30 20.49
C ALA A 110 -29.56 3.25 20.99
N SER A 111 -29.18 4.50 21.21
CA SER A 111 -30.10 5.62 21.40
C SER A 111 -29.56 6.89 20.75
N VAL A 112 -30.42 7.68 20.12
CA VAL A 112 -30.12 9.03 19.64
C VAL A 112 -30.77 10.03 20.58
N ASN A 113 -30.00 11.00 21.08
CA ASN A 113 -30.46 12.02 22.04
C ASN A 113 -31.21 11.39 23.25
N GLY A 114 -30.64 10.31 23.78
CA GLY A 114 -31.21 9.52 24.89
C GLY A 114 -32.43 8.63 24.55
N ARG A 115 -33.04 8.79 23.37
CA ARG A 115 -34.17 7.96 22.92
C ARG A 115 -33.66 6.72 22.19
N LYS A 116 -34.07 5.52 22.60
CA LYS A 116 -33.67 4.27 21.92
C LYS A 116 -34.07 4.27 20.44
N THR A 117 -33.24 3.70 19.58
CA THR A 117 -33.56 3.52 18.16
C THR A 117 -34.76 2.60 18.00
N MET A 118 -35.60 2.85 16.97
CA MET A 118 -36.81 2.06 16.71
C MET A 118 -36.49 0.59 16.38
N ILE A 119 -35.39 0.37 15.66
CA ILE A 119 -34.81 -0.96 15.41
C ILE A 119 -33.61 -1.13 16.34
N ALA A 120 -33.50 -2.30 16.98
CA ALA A 120 -32.34 -2.63 17.79
C ALA A 120 -31.10 -2.84 16.89
N PRO A 121 -29.91 -2.35 17.27
CA PRO A 121 -28.69 -2.62 16.51
C PRO A 121 -28.41 -4.11 16.36
N ALA A 122 -27.95 -4.50 15.17
CA ALA A 122 -27.64 -5.88 14.82
C ALA A 122 -26.13 -6.06 14.59
N PHE A 123 -25.60 -7.18 15.05
CA PHE A 123 -24.31 -7.70 14.60
C PHE A 123 -24.55 -8.60 13.40
N ASP A 124 -24.05 -8.22 12.23
CA ASP A 124 -24.27 -8.95 10.98
C ASP A 124 -22.94 -9.33 10.32
N ARG A 125 -22.95 -10.44 9.56
CA ARG A 125 -21.93 -10.69 8.53
C ARG A 125 -22.37 -9.98 7.23
N PRO A 126 -21.58 -9.06 6.67
CA PRO A 126 -21.94 -8.34 5.45
C PRO A 126 -21.92 -9.30 4.24
N ALA A 127 -23.04 -9.38 3.50
CA ALA A 127 -23.20 -10.31 2.39
C ALA A 127 -22.19 -10.12 1.22
N THR A 128 -21.61 -8.93 1.10
CA THR A 128 -20.59 -8.56 0.10
C THR A 128 -19.22 -8.25 0.72
N GLY A 129 -19.00 -8.60 1.99
CA GLY A 129 -17.69 -8.49 2.63
C GLY A 129 -16.89 -9.80 2.60
N PRO A 130 -15.55 -9.76 2.71
CA PRO A 130 -14.71 -10.95 2.77
C PRO A 130 -15.07 -11.94 3.91
N PRO A 131 -14.77 -13.24 3.77
CA PRO A 131 -14.95 -14.22 4.85
C PRO A 131 -14.14 -13.86 6.09
N GLY A 132 -14.83 -13.45 7.16
CA GLY A 132 -14.23 -12.98 8.41
C GLY A 132 -14.64 -11.56 8.80
N SER A 133 -15.16 -10.76 7.85
CA SER A 133 -15.75 -9.44 8.11
C SER A 133 -17.01 -9.50 8.98
N ALA A 134 -17.24 -8.41 9.71
CA ALA A 134 -18.42 -8.19 10.54
C ALA A 134 -18.77 -6.69 10.63
N VAL A 135 -20.05 -6.38 10.82
CA VAL A 135 -20.54 -5.01 11.05
C VAL A 135 -21.48 -4.93 12.25
N LEU A 136 -21.44 -3.81 12.96
CA LEU A 136 -22.51 -3.40 13.86
C LEU A 136 -23.39 -2.38 13.12
N ARG A 137 -24.62 -2.77 12.80
CA ARG A 137 -25.56 -2.02 11.98
C ARG A 137 -26.66 -1.37 12.82
N ILE A 138 -26.93 -0.10 12.55
CA ILE A 138 -27.96 0.72 13.20
C ILE A 138 -28.83 1.31 12.08
N THR A 139 -30.10 0.94 12.03
CA THR A 139 -31.01 1.25 10.89
C THR A 139 -32.23 2.06 11.33
N ASN A 140 -32.92 2.65 10.35
CA ASN A 140 -34.14 3.43 10.55
C ASN A 140 -33.94 4.59 11.55
N LEU A 141 -32.85 5.33 11.35
CA LEU A 141 -32.50 6.52 12.14
C LEU A 141 -33.41 7.71 11.79
N GLY A 142 -33.63 7.97 10.49
CA GLY A 142 -34.55 9.00 10.01
C GLY A 142 -34.14 10.43 10.40
N LEU A 143 -32.83 10.71 10.44
CA LEU A 143 -32.31 12.01 10.83
C LEU A 143 -32.04 12.86 9.59
N THR A 144 -32.69 14.01 9.51
CA THR A 144 -32.41 15.06 8.51
C THR A 144 -31.09 15.78 8.81
N THR A 145 -30.59 16.57 7.86
CA THR A 145 -29.42 17.45 8.09
C THR A 145 -29.61 18.40 9.28
N GLU A 146 -30.83 18.91 9.51
CA GLU A 146 -31.16 19.74 10.67
C GLU A 146 -31.17 18.96 11.99
N THR A 147 -31.76 17.75 11.99
CA THR A 147 -31.99 16.97 13.23
C THR A 147 -30.81 16.07 13.60
N ALA A 148 -29.89 15.82 12.68
CA ALA A 148 -28.63 15.11 12.92
C ALA A 148 -27.54 16.00 13.53
N GLN A 149 -27.57 17.33 13.33
CA GLN A 149 -26.50 18.20 13.81
C GLN A 149 -26.41 18.21 15.34
N ASN A 150 -25.23 17.84 15.86
CA ASN A 150 -24.94 17.64 17.28
C ASN A 150 -25.74 16.51 17.96
N ALA A 151 -26.45 15.66 17.22
CA ALA A 151 -27.23 14.56 17.82
C ALA A 151 -26.31 13.49 18.44
N GLU A 152 -26.53 13.14 19.71
CA GLU A 152 -25.69 12.16 20.42
C GLU A 152 -26.22 10.74 20.21
N LEU A 153 -25.50 9.95 19.41
CA LEU A 153 -25.69 8.51 19.28
C LEU A 153 -24.92 7.79 20.39
N CYS A 154 -25.60 7.12 21.32
CA CYS A 154 -24.96 6.29 22.34
C CYS A 154 -25.21 4.81 22.10
N LEU A 155 -24.15 3.99 22.27
CA LEU A 155 -24.16 2.53 22.18
C LEU A 155 -23.91 1.93 23.56
N VAL A 156 -24.66 0.88 23.92
CA VAL A 156 -24.51 0.14 25.19
C VAL A 156 -24.17 -1.31 24.89
N LEU A 157 -22.93 -1.72 25.17
CA LEU A 157 -22.40 -3.05 24.81
C LEU A 157 -22.71 -4.10 25.88
N ARG A 158 -23.34 -5.23 25.49
CA ARG A 158 -23.81 -6.27 26.41
C ARG A 158 -23.37 -7.68 25.96
N THR A 159 -22.88 -8.44 26.92
CA THR A 159 -22.59 -9.87 26.78
C THR A 159 -23.86 -10.70 26.66
N ASN A 160 -23.73 -11.94 26.19
CA ASN A 160 -24.75 -12.97 26.36
C ASN A 160 -24.88 -13.41 27.84
N ARG A 161 -25.79 -14.35 28.10
CA ARG A 161 -26.02 -14.92 29.46
C ARG A 161 -24.79 -15.66 30.03
N GLY A 162 -23.86 -16.11 29.19
CA GLY A 162 -22.60 -16.74 29.57
C GLY A 162 -21.44 -15.76 29.77
N GLY A 163 -21.68 -14.45 29.73
CA GLY A 163 -20.64 -13.43 29.89
C GLY A 163 -19.75 -13.22 28.65
N GLN A 164 -20.10 -13.81 27.50
CA GLN A 164 -19.33 -13.72 26.26
C GLN A 164 -19.84 -12.57 25.36
N GLY A 165 -18.97 -12.03 24.52
CA GLY A 165 -19.25 -10.92 23.61
C GLY A 165 -18.53 -9.62 24.00
N CYS A 166 -18.39 -8.70 23.05
CA CYS A 166 -17.62 -7.47 23.23
C CYS A 166 -18.30 -6.50 24.22
N THR A 167 -17.49 -5.92 25.11
CA THR A 167 -17.95 -5.09 26.23
C THR A 167 -17.37 -3.68 26.22
N THR A 168 -16.29 -3.45 25.46
CA THR A 168 -15.65 -2.16 25.27
C THR A 168 -15.39 -1.89 23.79
N LEU A 169 -15.14 -0.63 23.41
CA LEU A 169 -14.79 -0.32 22.01
C LEU A 169 -13.43 -0.90 21.60
N GLN A 170 -12.50 -1.14 22.53
CA GLN A 170 -11.23 -1.84 22.24
C GLN A 170 -11.43 -3.30 21.87
N GLN A 171 -12.51 -3.93 22.33
CA GLN A 171 -12.93 -5.26 21.90
C GLN A 171 -13.79 -5.19 20.63
N LEU A 172 -14.63 -4.16 20.51
CA LEU A 172 -15.53 -3.97 19.37
C LEU A 172 -14.78 -3.65 18.07
N CYS A 173 -13.80 -2.76 18.14
CA CYS A 173 -13.15 -2.14 16.99
C CYS A 173 -11.64 -2.46 17.02
N THR A 174 -11.28 -3.52 16.29
CA THR A 174 -9.93 -4.10 16.22
C THR A 174 -9.39 -4.06 14.78
N SER A 175 -9.63 -2.97 14.05
CA SER A 175 -9.15 -2.79 12.68
C SER A 175 -7.62 -2.80 12.63
N ALA A 176 -7.04 -3.58 11.73
CA ALA A 176 -5.59 -3.65 11.61
C ALA A 176 -4.99 -2.33 11.10
N GLY A 177 -3.81 -1.96 11.61
CA GLY A 177 -3.17 -0.66 11.33
C GLY A 177 -3.77 0.52 12.09
N LEU A 178 -4.79 0.31 12.94
CA LEU A 178 -5.37 1.33 13.82
C LEU A 178 -5.27 0.88 15.30
N PRO A 179 -5.17 1.82 16.27
CA PRO A 179 -5.20 1.47 17.69
C PRO A 179 -6.53 0.80 18.09
N ALA A 180 -6.50 -0.24 18.93
CA ALA A 180 -7.71 -0.87 19.43
C ALA A 180 -8.63 0.15 20.13
N GLY A 181 -9.91 0.19 19.76
CA GLY A 181 -10.86 1.24 20.18
C GLY A 181 -11.11 2.31 19.12
N THR A 182 -10.34 2.27 18.03
CA THR A 182 -10.55 3.07 16.82
C THR A 182 -11.51 2.34 15.88
N CYS A 183 -12.69 2.91 15.64
CA CYS A 183 -13.69 2.33 14.74
C CYS A 183 -13.70 3.07 13.40
N THR A 184 -13.73 2.32 12.29
CA THR A 184 -14.13 2.87 10.98
C THR A 184 -15.65 2.85 10.89
N VAL A 185 -16.27 3.96 10.49
CA VAL A 185 -17.72 4.13 10.47
C VAL A 185 -18.18 4.63 9.11
N ALA A 186 -19.24 4.04 8.58
CA ALA A 186 -19.92 4.50 7.36
C ALA A 186 -21.36 4.90 7.70
N THR A 187 -21.80 6.04 7.16
CA THR A 187 -23.17 6.54 7.32
C THR A 187 -23.87 6.53 5.96
N TYR A 188 -25.16 6.20 5.92
CA TYR A 188 -25.87 5.92 4.67
C TYR A 188 -27.26 6.55 4.60
N ASP A 189 -27.66 6.84 3.37
CA ASP A 189 -29.03 7.13 2.98
C ASP A 189 -29.92 5.87 2.90
N ALA A 190 -31.17 6.04 2.48
CA ALA A 190 -32.15 4.94 2.38
C ALA A 190 -31.87 3.94 1.25
N ALA A 191 -31.32 4.38 0.11
CA ALA A 191 -30.89 3.48 -0.98
C ALA A 191 -29.53 2.81 -0.69
N CYS A 192 -28.74 3.40 0.22
CA CYS A 192 -27.32 3.09 0.46
C CYS A 192 -26.41 3.40 -0.74
N ASP A 193 -26.81 4.36 -1.58
CA ASP A 193 -26.01 4.91 -2.69
C ASP A 193 -24.96 5.92 -2.19
N CYS A 194 -25.24 6.57 -1.06
CA CYS A 194 -24.36 7.50 -0.38
C CYS A 194 -23.72 6.77 0.79
N CYS A 195 -22.38 6.69 0.86
CA CYS A 195 -21.70 6.10 2.01
C CYS A 195 -20.45 6.88 2.48
N PRO A 196 -20.60 8.14 2.91
CA PRO A 196 -19.54 8.86 3.60
C PRO A 196 -19.02 8.11 4.82
N GLN A 197 -17.69 8.10 4.93
CA GLN A 197 -16.92 7.44 5.99
C GLN A 197 -16.21 8.46 6.88
N ASN A 198 -15.91 8.06 8.12
CA ASN A 198 -14.81 8.59 8.91
C ASN A 198 -14.34 7.59 9.97
N ILE A 199 -13.17 7.85 10.55
CA ILE A 199 -12.69 7.15 11.75
C ILE A 199 -13.19 7.86 13.01
N VAL A 200 -13.41 7.10 14.09
CA VAL A 200 -13.63 7.61 15.45
C VAL A 200 -12.68 6.92 16.45
N VAL A 201 -12.03 7.71 17.31
CA VAL A 201 -10.98 7.31 18.25
C VAL A 201 -11.39 7.54 19.72
N GLU A 202 -10.73 6.83 20.62
CA GLU A 202 -10.83 7.03 22.08
C GLU A 202 -10.28 8.41 22.49
N PRO A 203 -10.86 9.11 23.49
CA PRO A 203 -10.23 10.28 24.06
C PRO A 203 -8.88 9.93 24.64
N GLN A 204 -7.83 10.62 24.22
CA GLN A 204 -6.56 10.53 24.93
C GLN A 204 -6.76 11.01 26.38
N PRO A 205 -6.16 10.33 27.38
CA PRO A 205 -6.13 10.86 28.74
C PRO A 205 -5.45 12.24 28.72
N PRO A 206 -5.86 13.19 29.59
CA PRO A 206 -5.19 14.47 29.67
C PRO A 206 -3.70 14.26 29.97
N PRO A 207 -2.79 15.05 29.37
CA PRO A 207 -1.36 14.90 29.60
C PRO A 207 -1.05 15.03 31.10
N PRO A 208 -0.11 14.23 31.64
CA PRO A 208 0.28 14.37 33.04
C PRO A 208 0.78 15.80 33.30
N PRO A 209 0.54 16.36 34.49
CA PRO A 209 1.08 17.68 34.83
C PRO A 209 2.60 17.66 34.67
N PRO A 210 3.22 18.73 34.15
CA PRO A 210 4.66 18.76 33.94
C PRO A 210 5.38 18.51 35.28
N PRO A 211 6.46 17.71 35.29
CA PRO A 211 7.23 17.49 36.51
C PRO A 211 7.72 18.84 37.05
N PRO A 212 7.80 19.01 38.39
CA PRO A 212 8.34 20.24 38.97
C PRO A 212 9.77 20.46 38.44
N PRO A 213 10.16 21.72 38.15
CA PRO A 213 11.48 21.99 37.61
C PRO A 213 12.56 21.45 38.55
N PRO A 214 13.62 20.80 38.03
CA PRO A 214 14.69 20.30 38.87
C PRO A 214 15.33 21.46 39.65
N PRO A 215 15.74 21.25 40.92
CA PRO A 215 16.40 22.29 41.69
C PRO A 215 17.66 22.75 40.96
N SER A 216 17.86 24.06 40.88
CA SER A 216 19.00 24.67 40.18
C SER A 216 20.31 24.04 40.66
N PRO A 217 21.19 23.57 39.75
CA PRO A 217 22.46 22.98 40.15
C PRO A 217 23.30 24.03 40.90
N PRO A 218 24.03 23.63 41.97
CA PRO A 218 24.94 24.54 42.64
C PRO A 218 26.01 25.05 41.66
N PRO A 219 26.47 26.30 41.80
CA PRO A 219 27.49 26.84 40.91
C PRO A 219 28.77 25.98 40.96
N PRO A 220 29.43 25.74 39.82
CA PRO A 220 30.62 24.90 39.79
C PRO A 220 31.74 25.49 40.66
N PRO A 221 32.52 24.66 41.38
CA PRO A 221 33.66 25.14 42.14
C PRO A 221 34.71 25.77 41.19
N PRO A 222 35.47 26.78 41.66
CA PRO A 222 36.54 27.37 40.86
C PRO A 222 37.60 26.32 40.50
N PRO A 223 38.21 26.39 39.30
CA PRO A 223 39.20 25.42 38.87
C PRO A 223 40.44 25.43 39.77
N PRO A 224 41.03 24.26 40.09
CA PRO A 224 42.24 24.19 40.88
C PRO A 224 43.44 24.80 40.13
N PRO A 225 44.43 25.37 40.84
CA PRO A 225 45.66 25.87 40.21
C PRO A 225 46.44 24.72 39.54
N PRO A 226 47.15 24.99 38.43
CA PRO A 226 47.89 23.97 37.71
C PRO A 226 49.03 23.38 38.56
N PRO A 227 49.28 22.06 38.51
CA PRO A 227 50.34 21.43 39.28
C PRO A 227 51.74 21.79 38.77
N SER A 228 52.68 21.96 39.69
CA SER A 228 54.10 22.19 39.37
C SER A 228 54.72 21.00 38.60
N PRO A 229 55.63 21.24 37.64
CA PRO A 229 56.26 20.17 36.88
C PRO A 229 57.19 19.29 37.75
N PRO A 230 57.22 17.96 37.54
CA PRO A 230 58.09 17.06 38.30
C PRO A 230 59.56 17.16 37.84
N PRO A 231 60.54 16.87 38.73
CA PRO A 231 61.96 16.84 38.38
C PRO A 231 62.34 15.63 37.51
N PRO A 232 63.40 15.72 36.68
CA PRO A 232 63.80 14.65 35.78
C PRO A 232 64.51 13.46 36.49
N PRO A 233 64.21 12.19 36.14
CA PRO A 233 64.89 11.01 36.67
C PRO A 233 66.23 10.69 35.95
N PRO A 234 67.13 9.90 36.57
CA PRO A 234 68.49 9.64 36.07
C PRO A 234 68.64 8.38 35.15
N PRO A 235 69.74 8.30 34.37
CA PRO A 235 70.20 7.08 33.65
C PRO A 235 71.03 6.13 34.57
N PRO A 236 71.56 4.96 34.14
CA PRO A 236 71.58 4.32 32.80
C PRO A 236 70.69 3.04 32.76
N PRO A 237 71.08 1.74 32.54
CA PRO A 237 72.39 1.07 32.33
C PRO A 237 72.67 0.62 30.86
N PRO A 238 73.90 0.17 30.52
CA PRO A 238 74.26 -0.36 29.18
C PRO A 238 74.14 -1.91 29.03
N PRO A 239 73.87 -2.44 27.81
CA PRO A 239 73.80 -3.88 27.52
C PRO A 239 75.15 -4.56 27.20
N SER A 240 75.14 -5.90 27.10
CA SER A 240 76.31 -6.80 27.09
C SER A 240 76.84 -7.22 25.68
N PRO A 241 78.10 -7.72 25.55
CA PRO A 241 78.75 -8.05 24.26
C PRO A 241 78.37 -9.42 23.62
N PRO A 242 78.79 -9.70 22.36
CA PRO A 242 78.13 -10.69 21.47
C PRO A 242 78.94 -11.98 21.13
N PRO A 243 78.32 -12.96 20.43
CA PRO A 243 79.00 -14.10 19.78
C PRO A 243 79.43 -13.84 18.29
N PRO A 244 80.29 -14.69 17.68
CA PRO A 244 80.96 -14.43 16.38
C PRO A 244 80.28 -15.05 15.12
N PRO A 245 80.78 -14.76 13.89
CA PRO A 245 80.09 -15.01 12.61
C PRO A 245 80.69 -16.10 11.68
N PRO A 246 79.98 -16.46 10.58
CA PRO A 246 80.56 -17.03 9.34
C PRO A 246 80.74 -15.99 8.19
N PRO A 247 81.55 -16.28 7.14
CA PRO A 247 82.02 -15.30 6.14
C PRO A 247 81.27 -15.26 4.77
N PRO A 248 81.58 -14.29 3.87
CA PRO A 248 80.79 -13.98 2.65
C PRO A 248 81.44 -14.37 1.30
N PRO A 249 80.73 -14.17 0.17
CA PRO A 249 81.30 -13.75 -1.12
C PRO A 249 80.71 -12.43 -1.66
N PRO A 250 81.32 -11.75 -2.67
CA PRO A 250 81.36 -10.28 -2.71
C PRO A 250 80.81 -9.63 -4.03
N PRO A 251 81.36 -8.53 -4.63
CA PRO A 251 80.70 -7.21 -4.57
C PRO A 251 80.46 -6.53 -5.95
N SER A 252 79.84 -5.35 -5.97
CA SER A 252 80.12 -4.28 -6.97
C SER A 252 79.65 -2.86 -6.51
N PRO A 253 80.56 -1.87 -6.40
CA PRO A 253 80.26 -0.40 -6.35
C PRO A 253 80.08 0.15 -7.80
N PRO A 254 80.00 1.48 -8.15
CA PRO A 254 80.47 2.72 -7.48
C PRO A 254 79.56 3.99 -7.73
N PRO A 255 80.02 5.27 -7.76
CA PRO A 255 80.66 6.12 -6.71
C PRO A 255 79.86 7.46 -6.39
N PRO A 256 80.40 8.72 -6.31
CA PRO A 256 80.18 9.59 -5.11
C PRO A 256 79.66 11.04 -5.38
N PRO A 257 79.51 11.93 -4.37
CA PRO A 257 78.83 13.23 -4.50
C PRO A 257 79.74 14.50 -4.53
N PRO A 258 79.20 15.67 -4.94
CA PRO A 258 79.78 17.02 -4.74
C PRO A 258 79.20 17.78 -3.50
N PRO A 259 79.77 18.94 -3.09
CA PRO A 259 79.68 19.45 -1.71
C PRO A 259 78.69 20.61 -1.44
N PRO A 260 78.48 21.01 -0.16
CA PRO A 260 77.66 22.16 0.23
C PRO A 260 78.37 23.52 0.01
N SER A 261 77.59 24.62 0.05
CA SER A 261 78.07 26.01 -0.05
C SER A 261 77.29 26.93 0.92
N PRO A 262 77.82 28.09 1.38
CA PRO A 262 77.35 28.76 2.60
C PRO A 262 76.03 29.55 2.51
N SER A 263 75.38 29.73 3.67
CA SER A 263 74.22 30.60 3.86
C SER A 263 74.58 32.10 3.77
N PRO A 264 73.77 32.94 3.09
CA PRO A 264 73.89 34.40 3.16
C PRO A 264 73.38 34.96 4.51
N PRO A 265 73.81 36.18 4.91
CA PRO A 265 73.38 36.82 6.16
C PRO A 265 71.92 37.33 6.10
N PRO A 266 71.24 37.49 7.25
CA PRO A 266 69.86 37.94 7.31
C PRO A 266 69.70 39.44 6.99
N PRO A 267 68.62 39.85 6.29
CA PRO A 267 68.28 41.26 6.10
C PRO A 267 67.73 41.92 7.39
N PRO A 268 67.76 43.26 7.49
CA PRO A 268 67.33 43.99 8.69
C PRO A 268 65.81 43.91 8.95
N PRO A 269 65.36 44.13 10.20
CA PRO A 269 63.95 44.03 10.57
C PRO A 269 63.08 45.14 9.96
N SER A 270 61.95 44.77 9.39
CA SER A 270 60.89 45.70 9.00
C SER A 270 60.15 46.27 10.23
N PRO A 271 59.63 47.51 10.16
CA PRO A 271 58.91 48.13 11.28
C PRO A 271 57.58 47.44 11.58
N SER A 272 57.19 47.44 12.86
CA SER A 272 55.97 46.81 13.36
C SER A 272 54.68 47.39 12.74
N PRO A 273 53.68 46.56 12.42
CA PRO A 273 52.39 47.05 11.94
C PRO A 273 51.59 47.77 13.05
N PRO A 274 50.68 48.69 12.70
CA PRO A 274 49.78 49.33 13.66
C PRO A 274 48.78 48.34 14.28
N PRO A 275 48.24 48.62 15.48
CA PRO A 275 47.29 47.73 16.15
C PRO A 275 45.97 47.60 15.36
N PRO A 276 45.31 46.42 15.42
CA PRO A 276 44.05 46.19 14.72
C PRO A 276 42.89 47.01 15.31
N PRO A 277 41.86 47.35 14.50
CA PRO A 277 40.66 48.02 14.98
C PRO A 277 39.85 47.12 15.95
N PRO A 278 39.03 47.70 16.84
CA PRO A 278 38.18 46.93 17.75
C PRO A 278 37.15 46.07 16.98
N PRO A 279 36.75 44.92 17.53
CA PRO A 279 35.79 44.02 16.88
C PRO A 279 34.41 44.68 16.74
N PRO A 280 33.64 44.37 15.69
CA PRO A 280 32.28 44.86 15.52
C PRO A 280 31.35 44.33 16.63
N SER A 281 30.37 45.13 17.01
CA SER A 281 29.33 44.74 17.97
C SER A 281 28.63 43.45 17.53
N PRO A 282 28.28 42.54 18.47
CA PRO A 282 27.51 41.34 18.13
C PRO A 282 26.15 41.75 17.53
N PRO A 283 25.61 40.97 16.58
CA PRO A 283 24.29 41.24 16.01
C PRO A 283 23.21 41.18 17.10
N PRO A 284 22.11 41.93 16.96
CA PRO A 284 20.99 41.88 17.91
C PRO A 284 20.48 40.44 18.04
N ALA A 285 20.20 40.03 19.27
CA ALA A 285 19.71 38.69 19.55
C ALA A 285 18.42 38.40 18.75
N PRO A 286 18.24 37.17 18.21
CA PRO A 286 17.01 36.81 17.52
C PRO A 286 15.81 36.97 18.46
N PRO A 287 14.63 37.38 17.95
CA PRO A 287 13.43 37.53 18.76
C PRO A 287 13.07 36.20 19.44
N PRO A 288 12.44 36.24 20.63
CA PRO A 288 12.13 35.02 21.39
C PRO A 288 11.23 34.08 20.56
N PHE A 289 11.62 32.81 20.50
CA PHE A 289 10.88 31.77 19.80
C PHE A 289 9.45 31.67 20.33
N VAL A 290 8.46 31.92 19.47
CA VAL A 290 7.04 31.75 19.79
C VAL A 290 6.65 30.30 19.46
N PRO A 291 6.30 29.44 20.44
CA PRO A 291 5.89 28.07 20.15
C PRO A 291 4.51 28.06 19.49
N GLY A 292 4.39 27.44 18.31
CA GLY A 292 3.09 27.05 17.71
C GLY A 292 2.78 27.58 16.31
N PHE A 293 3.38 28.70 15.86
CA PHE A 293 3.00 29.37 14.61
C PHE A 293 4.03 29.23 13.48
N PHE A 294 4.40 27.99 13.17
CA PHE A 294 5.20 27.68 11.97
C PHE A 294 4.31 27.06 10.89
N ASP A 295 4.47 27.55 9.66
CA ASP A 295 3.83 26.94 8.50
C ASP A 295 4.55 25.61 8.18
N CYS A 296 3.75 24.57 8.01
CA CYS A 296 4.17 23.32 7.46
C CYS A 296 4.20 23.39 5.94
N GLU A 297 5.31 22.97 5.34
CA GLU A 297 5.39 22.58 3.93
C GLU A 297 5.61 21.06 3.89
N LEU A 298 4.63 20.34 3.35
CA LEU A 298 4.63 18.88 3.33
C LEU A 298 4.42 18.37 1.90
N CYS A 299 5.38 17.56 1.46
CA CYS A 299 5.34 16.90 0.16
C CYS A 299 5.11 15.40 0.36
N PHE A 300 4.31 14.79 -0.51
CA PHE A 300 4.21 13.35 -0.65
C PHE A 300 4.96 12.92 -1.90
N ALA A 301 5.80 11.89 -1.76
CA ALA A 301 6.53 11.28 -2.85
C ALA A 301 6.11 9.82 -2.99
N ALA A 302 5.73 9.44 -4.21
CA ALA A 302 5.76 8.07 -4.67
C ALA A 302 7.14 7.78 -5.26
N GLU A 303 7.77 6.68 -4.87
CA GLU A 303 9.12 6.27 -5.28
C GLU A 303 9.12 4.82 -5.79
N LEU A 304 9.98 4.58 -6.79
CA LEU A 304 10.23 3.28 -7.41
C LEU A 304 11.68 2.85 -7.13
N THR A 305 11.85 1.88 -6.23
CA THR A 305 13.14 1.21 -6.00
C THR A 305 13.22 -0.01 -6.93
N PRO A 306 14.08 0.00 -7.97
CA PRO A 306 14.20 -1.13 -8.88
C PRO A 306 14.97 -2.30 -8.23
N PRO A 307 14.67 -3.55 -8.61
CA PRO A 307 15.55 -4.67 -8.32
C PRO A 307 16.85 -4.52 -9.13
N THR A 308 17.95 -5.09 -8.61
CA THR A 308 19.34 -4.81 -9.01
C THR A 308 19.65 -4.94 -10.50
N ASP A 309 18.93 -5.81 -11.22
CA ASP A 309 19.28 -6.24 -12.59
C ASP A 309 18.08 -6.16 -13.57
N SER A 310 17.19 -5.16 -13.43
CA SER A 310 16.02 -5.01 -14.31
C SER A 310 16.02 -3.76 -15.20
N ALA A 311 15.56 -3.93 -16.44
CA ALA A 311 15.26 -2.84 -17.37
C ALA A 311 14.21 -1.89 -16.76
N PRO A 312 14.53 -0.60 -16.53
CA PRO A 312 13.75 0.23 -15.62
C PRO A 312 12.33 0.51 -16.12
N TYR A 313 11.31 0.01 -15.41
CA TYR A 313 9.98 0.63 -15.42
C TYR A 313 10.12 2.08 -14.93
N ARG A 314 9.28 2.96 -15.49
CA ARG A 314 9.25 4.36 -15.15
C ARG A 314 7.82 4.87 -15.05
N PHE A 315 7.56 5.80 -14.15
CA PHE A 315 6.30 6.54 -14.15
C PHE A 315 6.09 7.23 -15.51
N ASP A 316 4.92 7.04 -16.09
CA ASP A 316 4.45 7.86 -17.19
C ASP A 316 3.65 9.07 -16.65
N ASN A 317 3.37 10.03 -17.53
CA ASN A 317 2.67 11.24 -17.13
C ASN A 317 1.25 10.94 -16.59
N ALA A 318 0.60 9.89 -17.10
CA ALA A 318 -0.72 9.47 -16.62
C ALA A 318 -0.68 8.97 -15.17
N THR A 319 0.26 8.08 -14.83
CA THR A 319 0.43 7.57 -13.47
C THR A 319 0.83 8.68 -12.49
N CYS A 320 1.74 9.58 -12.92
CA CYS A 320 2.07 10.79 -12.15
C CYS A 320 0.83 11.64 -11.87
N THR A 321 0.06 12.02 -12.89
CA THR A 321 -1.15 12.85 -12.71
C THR A 321 -2.19 12.16 -11.83
N ALA A 322 -2.46 10.86 -12.01
CA ALA A 322 -3.42 10.12 -11.19
C ALA A 322 -3.04 10.12 -9.69
N PHE A 323 -1.77 9.88 -9.36
CA PHE A 323 -1.25 9.99 -7.99
C PHE A 323 -1.36 11.42 -7.46
N GLN A 324 -0.87 12.41 -8.21
CA GLN A 324 -0.82 13.82 -7.80
C GLN A 324 -2.22 14.41 -7.57
N THR A 325 -3.20 14.08 -8.41
CA THR A 325 -4.60 14.49 -8.25
C THR A 325 -5.23 13.85 -7.01
N ALA A 326 -5.12 12.52 -6.86
CA ALA A 326 -5.72 11.82 -5.72
C ALA A 326 -5.18 12.30 -4.37
N VAL A 327 -3.86 12.49 -4.26
CA VAL A 327 -3.23 13.10 -3.07
C VAL A 327 -3.75 14.51 -2.83
N SER A 328 -3.95 15.31 -3.88
CA SER A 328 -4.38 16.70 -3.74
C SER A 328 -5.82 16.82 -3.25
N GLU A 329 -6.73 16.04 -3.84
CA GLU A 329 -8.14 15.99 -3.43
C GLU A 329 -8.27 15.50 -1.97
N ASP A 330 -7.58 14.40 -1.64
CA ASP A 330 -7.59 13.82 -0.30
C ASP A 330 -6.97 14.73 0.77
N MET A 331 -5.81 15.35 0.49
CA MET A 331 -5.14 16.24 1.45
C MET A 331 -5.93 17.52 1.69
N ASN A 332 -6.48 18.14 0.65
CA ASN A 332 -7.37 19.30 0.82
C ASN A 332 -8.61 18.92 1.64
N SER A 333 -9.21 17.76 1.37
CA SER A 333 -10.36 17.25 2.13
C SER A 333 -10.00 17.01 3.61
N ILE A 334 -8.89 16.31 3.90
CA ILE A 334 -8.43 16.05 5.27
C ILE A 334 -8.20 17.36 6.04
N LEU A 335 -7.44 18.30 5.47
CA LEU A 335 -7.14 19.58 6.14
C LEU A 335 -8.43 20.36 6.43
N GLN A 336 -9.38 20.40 5.48
CA GLN A 336 -10.70 21.00 5.68
C GLN A 336 -11.62 20.24 6.65
N ASN A 337 -11.42 18.93 6.86
CA ASN A 337 -12.23 18.12 7.78
C ASN A 337 -11.76 18.25 9.24
N PHE A 338 -10.48 18.58 9.46
CA PHE A 338 -9.92 18.88 10.78
C PHE A 338 -9.77 20.40 11.04
N ASN A 339 -10.37 21.25 10.19
CA ASN A 339 -10.32 22.72 10.27
C ASN A 339 -8.90 23.30 10.32
N VAL A 340 -7.93 22.66 9.66
CA VAL A 340 -6.54 23.07 9.59
C VAL A 340 -6.39 24.19 8.56
N THR A 341 -5.76 25.31 8.93
CA THR A 341 -5.59 26.49 8.08
C THR A 341 -4.67 26.17 6.90
N ILE A 342 -5.25 26.00 5.71
CA ILE A 342 -4.51 25.84 4.46
C ILE A 342 -3.84 27.18 4.09
N LYS A 343 -2.52 27.15 3.89
CA LYS A 343 -1.69 28.28 3.45
C LYS A 343 -1.42 28.26 1.95
N SER A 344 -1.34 27.05 1.39
CA SER A 344 -1.28 26.80 -0.05
C SER A 344 -1.92 25.43 -0.31
N PRO A 345 -3.04 25.33 -1.04
CA PRO A 345 -3.72 24.06 -1.27
C PRO A 345 -2.83 23.10 -2.07
N TYR A 346 -3.13 21.81 -2.00
CA TYR A 346 -2.54 20.84 -2.91
C TYR A 346 -3.26 20.90 -4.28
N PRO A 347 -2.56 20.83 -5.42
CA PRO A 347 -1.12 20.92 -5.58
C PRO A 347 -0.63 22.38 -5.58
N ASN A 348 0.26 22.73 -4.66
CA ASN A 348 1.02 23.99 -4.72
C ASN A 348 2.24 23.85 -5.65
N SER A 349 2.82 22.65 -5.67
CA SER A 349 3.86 22.26 -6.63
C SER A 349 3.83 20.74 -6.86
N THR A 350 4.30 20.33 -8.03
CA THR A 350 4.40 18.93 -8.46
C THR A 350 5.73 18.67 -9.14
N SER A 351 6.21 17.43 -9.07
CA SER A 351 7.32 16.94 -9.89
C SER A 351 7.00 15.54 -10.38
N CYS A 352 7.31 15.23 -11.63
CA CYS A 352 7.20 13.90 -12.20
C CYS A 352 8.56 13.55 -12.84
N THR A 353 9.16 12.48 -12.35
CA THR A 353 10.41 11.91 -12.88
C THR A 353 10.20 10.44 -13.15
N GLY A 354 11.12 9.81 -13.89
CA GLY A 354 11.01 8.39 -14.21
C GLY A 354 10.95 7.45 -12.99
N THR A 355 11.39 7.85 -11.80
CA THR A 355 11.39 6.99 -10.59
C THR A 355 10.68 7.61 -9.39
N GLN A 356 10.19 8.85 -9.49
CA GLN A 356 9.57 9.56 -8.39
C GLN A 356 8.49 10.54 -8.88
N ALA A 357 7.30 10.50 -8.26
CA ALA A 357 6.23 11.48 -8.44
C ALA A 357 5.99 12.21 -7.11
N ILE A 358 6.14 13.54 -7.11
CA ILE A 358 5.99 14.40 -5.92
C ILE A 358 4.77 15.32 -6.10
N VAL A 359 4.07 15.59 -5.00
CA VAL A 359 3.13 16.71 -4.87
C VAL A 359 3.21 17.34 -3.48
N CYS A 360 3.13 18.67 -3.41
CA CYS A 360 3.31 19.44 -2.18
C CYS A 360 2.17 20.44 -1.94
N GLY A 361 2.01 20.82 -0.66
CA GLY A 361 1.09 21.86 -0.19
C GLY A 361 1.56 22.44 1.14
N LYS A 362 0.89 23.48 1.63
CA LYS A 362 1.25 24.19 2.87
C LYS A 362 0.06 24.46 3.78
N PHE A 363 0.24 24.28 5.08
CA PHE A 363 -0.80 24.50 6.10
C PHE A 363 -0.19 24.90 7.45
N LEU A 364 -0.97 25.45 8.37
CA LEU A 364 -0.48 25.89 9.68
C LEU A 364 -0.27 24.69 10.63
N LYS A 365 0.95 24.46 11.17
CA LYS A 365 1.18 23.33 12.09
C LYS A 365 0.47 23.52 13.46
N GLY A 366 0.23 24.77 13.88
CA GLY A 366 -0.42 25.08 15.15
C GLY A 366 -1.80 24.43 15.34
N ASP A 367 -2.58 24.34 14.26
CA ASP A 367 -3.95 23.78 14.30
C ASP A 367 -3.95 22.25 14.53
N LEU A 368 -2.80 21.58 14.35
CA LEU A 368 -2.64 20.15 14.61
C LEU A 368 -2.35 19.81 16.09
N ALA A 369 -2.15 20.78 16.98
CA ALA A 369 -1.61 20.55 18.33
C ALA A 369 -2.39 19.53 19.20
N LEU A 370 -3.68 19.30 18.92
CA LEU A 370 -4.52 18.29 19.58
C LEU A 370 -5.03 17.19 18.62
N LEU A 371 -4.63 17.22 17.35
CA LEU A 371 -5.17 16.40 16.26
C LEU A 371 -4.09 15.66 15.45
N GLU A 372 -2.79 15.94 15.67
CA GLU A 372 -1.66 15.42 14.89
C GLU A 372 -1.71 13.89 14.70
N GLN A 373 -2.03 13.13 15.75
CA GLN A 373 -2.17 11.67 15.67
C GLN A 373 -3.36 11.21 14.80
N THR A 374 -4.50 11.92 14.87
CA THR A 374 -5.72 11.59 14.11
C THR A 374 -5.54 11.95 12.63
N VAL A 375 -4.99 13.14 12.36
CA VAL A 375 -4.66 13.59 10.99
C VAL A 375 -3.60 12.68 10.38
N ARG A 376 -2.55 12.31 11.12
CA ARG A 376 -1.57 11.30 10.69
C ARG A 376 -2.22 9.96 10.35
N SER A 377 -3.20 9.51 11.14
CA SER A 377 -3.92 8.24 10.89
C SER A 377 -4.77 8.29 9.63
N GLU A 378 -5.50 9.37 9.39
CA GLU A 378 -6.29 9.55 8.16
C GLU A 378 -5.38 9.65 6.93
N ILE A 379 -4.30 10.44 7.00
CA ILE A 379 -3.30 10.53 5.91
C ILE A 379 -2.66 9.15 5.65
N TYR A 380 -2.32 8.36 6.67
CA TYR A 380 -1.79 7.01 6.49
C TYR A 380 -2.76 6.08 5.72
N GLN A 381 -4.06 6.15 6.05
CA GLN A 381 -5.09 5.40 5.31
C GLN A 381 -5.25 5.87 3.86
N LYS A 382 -4.97 7.14 3.55
CA LYS A 382 -4.89 7.64 2.17
C LYS A 382 -3.59 7.23 1.48
N VAL A 383 -2.44 7.26 2.16
CA VAL A 383 -1.13 6.78 1.65
C VAL A 383 -1.22 5.34 1.15
N VAL A 384 -1.90 4.44 1.86
CA VAL A 384 -2.17 3.06 1.40
C VAL A 384 -3.02 3.04 0.11
N LYS A 385 -4.00 3.94 -0.03
CA LYS A 385 -4.83 4.06 -1.25
C LYS A 385 -4.07 4.69 -2.42
N TRP A 386 -3.23 5.68 -2.20
CA TRP A 386 -2.36 6.28 -3.23
C TRP A 386 -1.30 5.28 -3.71
N LEU A 387 -0.76 4.46 -2.80
CA LEU A 387 0.09 3.33 -3.15
C LEU A 387 -0.68 2.33 -4.03
N ALA A 388 -1.95 2.04 -3.73
CA ALA A 388 -2.81 1.20 -4.57
C ALA A 388 -3.17 1.82 -5.95
N ILE A 389 -3.17 3.14 -6.12
CA ILE A 389 -3.31 3.77 -7.46
C ILE A 389 -2.09 3.42 -8.34
N ILE A 390 -0.90 3.43 -7.74
CA ILE A 390 0.34 3.09 -8.42
C ILE A 390 0.42 1.58 -8.65
N THR A 391 0.24 0.76 -7.61
CA THR A 391 0.41 -0.69 -7.70
C THR A 391 -0.75 -1.39 -8.40
N GLY A 392 -1.98 -0.87 -8.38
CA GLY A 392 -3.13 -1.41 -9.12
C GLY A 392 -4.19 -2.07 -8.24
N GLU A 393 -4.96 -1.27 -7.50
CA GLU A 393 -6.18 -1.66 -6.76
C GLU A 393 -6.06 -2.98 -5.97
N GLY A 394 -4.98 -3.10 -5.19
CA GLY A 394 -4.76 -4.22 -4.27
C GLY A 394 -3.84 -5.33 -4.79
N GLU A 395 -3.44 -5.33 -6.08
CA GLU A 395 -2.45 -6.28 -6.60
C GLU A 395 -1.51 -5.64 -7.63
N CYS A 396 -0.21 -5.78 -7.41
CA CYS A 396 0.81 -5.22 -8.30
C CYS A 396 0.57 -5.46 -9.81
N LYS A 397 0.56 -4.36 -10.56
CA LYS A 397 0.66 -4.29 -12.02
C LYS A 397 1.92 -5.04 -12.45
N PRO A 398 1.88 -5.92 -13.46
CA PRO A 398 3.04 -6.73 -13.81
C PRO A 398 4.27 -5.93 -14.27
N GLN A 399 4.08 -4.67 -14.68
CA GLN A 399 5.11 -3.64 -14.88
C GLN A 399 6.07 -3.52 -13.69
N LEU A 400 5.53 -3.60 -12.47
CA LEU A 400 6.23 -3.39 -11.20
C LEU A 400 6.87 -4.67 -10.66
N SER A 401 6.86 -5.76 -11.42
CA SER A 401 7.50 -7.03 -11.07
C SER A 401 8.95 -6.85 -10.59
N GLY A 402 9.18 -7.11 -9.30
CA GLY A 402 10.46 -7.00 -8.59
C GLY A 402 10.74 -5.64 -7.96
N TYR A 403 9.89 -4.64 -8.14
CA TYR A 403 10.05 -3.31 -7.54
C TYR A 403 9.55 -3.28 -6.10
N GLU A 404 10.27 -2.54 -5.26
CA GLU A 404 9.65 -1.93 -4.08
C GLU A 404 9.08 -0.58 -4.48
N VAL A 405 7.79 -0.39 -4.18
CA VAL A 405 7.04 0.83 -4.45
C VAL A 405 6.66 1.46 -3.12
N THR A 406 7.05 2.70 -2.91
CA THR A 406 6.89 3.40 -1.63
C THR A 406 6.14 4.70 -1.82
N VAL A 407 5.18 4.99 -0.95
CA VAL A 407 4.56 6.32 -0.83
C VAL A 407 4.85 6.85 0.56
N LYS A 408 5.54 8.00 0.63
CA LYS A 408 5.99 8.60 1.90
C LYS A 408 5.95 10.12 1.91
N THR A 409 5.99 10.70 3.09
CA THR A 409 6.26 12.13 3.29
C THR A 409 7.74 12.46 3.08
N LEU A 410 8.02 13.53 2.34
CA LEU A 410 9.36 14.13 2.30
C LEU A 410 9.44 15.28 3.31
N PRO A 411 10.54 15.38 4.10
CA PRO A 411 10.76 16.51 4.99
C PRO A 411 11.01 17.80 4.18
N GLY A 412 10.19 18.82 4.42
CA GLY A 412 10.35 20.15 3.83
C GLY A 412 11.38 21.02 4.58
N ALA A 413 11.34 22.33 4.35
CA ALA A 413 12.23 23.31 4.99
C ALA A 413 11.94 23.57 6.49
N SER A 414 11.11 22.74 7.12
CA SER A 414 10.64 22.84 8.51
C SER A 414 10.66 21.44 9.14
N PRO A 415 11.07 21.27 10.41
CA PRO A 415 11.18 19.95 11.04
C PRO A 415 9.83 19.20 11.01
N ALA A 416 9.89 17.91 10.69
CA ALA A 416 8.79 17.07 10.22
C ALA A 416 7.40 17.42 10.82
N CYS A 417 6.45 17.75 9.95
CA CYS A 417 5.10 18.13 10.37
C CYS A 417 4.28 16.91 10.80
N ILE A 418 4.21 15.94 9.88
CA ILE A 418 3.58 14.64 9.95
C ILE A 418 4.52 13.73 9.17
N ASP A 419 4.81 12.56 9.72
CA ASP A 419 5.62 11.55 9.05
C ASP A 419 4.80 10.27 8.86
N VAL A 420 4.73 9.79 7.62
CA VAL A 420 4.01 8.59 7.18
C VAL A 420 4.71 7.96 5.98
N GLU A 421 4.78 6.63 5.97
CA GLU A 421 5.34 5.83 4.90
C GLU A 421 4.56 4.51 4.77
N ALA A 422 4.30 4.07 3.55
CA ALA A 422 3.89 2.71 3.24
C ALA A 422 4.63 2.22 2.00
N ALA A 423 5.10 0.98 2.04
CA ALA A 423 5.81 0.33 0.95
C ALA A 423 5.18 -1.03 0.61
N VAL A 424 5.26 -1.42 -0.66
CA VAL A 424 4.86 -2.74 -1.16
C VAL A 424 5.96 -3.27 -2.09
N LEU A 425 6.46 -4.47 -1.79
CA LEU A 425 7.36 -5.22 -2.66
C LEU A 425 6.54 -6.06 -3.65
N CYS A 426 6.60 -5.71 -4.93
CA CYS A 426 5.79 -6.31 -5.98
C CYS A 426 6.40 -7.62 -6.51
N LEU A 427 6.09 -8.75 -5.89
CA LEU A 427 6.60 -10.07 -6.30
C LEU A 427 5.76 -10.73 -7.41
N ILE A 428 6.40 -11.53 -8.27
CA ILE A 428 5.73 -12.39 -9.28
C ILE A 428 5.02 -13.58 -8.59
N TYR A 429 5.51 -13.95 -7.42
CA TYR A 429 5.04 -15.06 -6.60
C TYR A 429 4.82 -14.53 -5.19
N ASP A 430 3.56 -14.32 -4.82
CA ASP A 430 3.17 -14.03 -3.44
C ASP A 430 2.49 -15.27 -2.86
N PRO A 431 3.20 -16.11 -2.08
CA PRO A 431 2.62 -17.29 -1.46
C PRO A 431 1.81 -16.88 -0.23
N PRO A 432 0.47 -17.10 -0.20
CA PRO A 432 -0.28 -16.91 1.03
C PRO A 432 0.25 -17.85 2.14
N PRO A 433 0.11 -17.47 3.43
CA PRO A 433 0.63 -18.27 4.55
C PRO A 433 0.14 -19.72 4.46
N PRO A 434 1.04 -20.70 4.57
CA PRO A 434 0.93 -21.96 3.83
C PRO A 434 -0.24 -22.84 4.25
N PRO A 435 -1.21 -23.11 3.35
CA PRO A 435 -2.02 -24.33 3.39
C PRO A 435 -1.11 -25.56 3.12
N PRO A 436 -1.61 -26.80 3.29
CA PRO A 436 -0.85 -28.00 2.91
C PRO A 436 -0.38 -27.95 1.45
N PRO A 437 0.80 -28.51 1.14
CA PRO A 437 1.54 -28.21 -0.09
C PRO A 437 0.79 -28.61 -1.36
N LEU A 438 0.21 -27.62 -2.03
CA LEU A 438 -0.24 -27.74 -3.41
C LEU A 438 1.00 -27.76 -4.34
N PRO A 439 1.01 -28.57 -5.41
CA PRO A 439 2.12 -28.59 -6.35
C PRO A 439 2.28 -27.23 -7.04
N PRO A 440 3.52 -26.83 -7.41
CA PRO A 440 3.80 -25.55 -8.03
C PRO A 440 3.03 -25.37 -9.35
N LEU A 441 2.81 -24.11 -9.74
CA LEU A 441 2.21 -23.73 -11.03
C LEU A 441 2.99 -24.41 -12.18
N PRO A 442 2.38 -25.34 -12.94
CA PRO A 442 3.06 -26.07 -14.02
C PRO A 442 3.01 -25.27 -15.32
N PHE A 443 3.44 -24.00 -15.26
CA PHE A 443 3.48 -23.10 -16.40
C PHE A 443 4.76 -22.24 -16.42
N PRO A 444 5.49 -22.18 -17.55
CA PRO A 444 5.29 -22.98 -18.76
C PRO A 444 5.49 -24.48 -18.46
N ASN A 445 4.86 -25.37 -19.25
CA ASN A 445 4.83 -26.81 -18.98
C ASN A 445 6.12 -27.53 -19.44
N CYS A 446 7.28 -27.03 -18.98
CA CYS A 446 8.61 -27.48 -19.35
C CYS A 446 9.69 -26.93 -18.40
N THR A 447 10.82 -27.62 -18.29
CA THR A 447 11.96 -27.18 -17.47
C THR A 447 12.83 -26.20 -18.27
N CYS A 448 12.72 -24.91 -17.97
CA CYS A 448 13.42 -23.84 -18.67
C CYS A 448 13.62 -22.61 -17.76
N ASN A 449 14.57 -21.75 -18.08
CA ASN A 449 14.82 -20.53 -17.31
C ASN A 449 13.72 -19.48 -17.59
N THR A 450 12.89 -19.20 -16.59
CA THR A 450 11.76 -18.26 -16.65
C THR A 450 12.14 -16.80 -16.36
N THR A 451 13.40 -16.53 -15.99
CA THR A 451 13.87 -15.18 -15.60
C THR A 451 13.65 -14.16 -16.72
N GLN A 452 13.19 -12.96 -16.37
CA GLN A 452 12.97 -11.89 -17.35
C GLN A 452 14.30 -11.27 -17.81
N ASN A 453 14.29 -10.61 -18.98
CA ASN A 453 15.42 -9.89 -19.59
C ASN A 453 16.67 -10.74 -19.92
N ILE A 454 16.72 -12.05 -19.63
CA ILE A 454 17.78 -12.99 -20.11
C ILE A 454 17.75 -13.19 -21.63
N MET A 455 16.72 -12.65 -22.30
CA MET A 455 16.59 -12.56 -23.75
C MET A 455 16.28 -11.10 -24.15
N PRO A 456 16.78 -10.63 -25.30
CA PRO A 456 16.45 -9.30 -25.83
C PRO A 456 14.98 -9.13 -26.23
N TYR A 457 14.27 -10.19 -26.62
CA TYR A 457 12.82 -10.09 -26.83
C TYR A 457 12.12 -9.91 -25.47
N LYS A 458 11.21 -8.94 -25.38
CA LYS A 458 10.37 -8.70 -24.19
C LYS A 458 8.90 -8.62 -24.59
N LEU A 459 8.03 -9.25 -23.79
CA LEU A 459 6.59 -9.11 -23.90
C LEU A 459 6.11 -7.90 -23.08
N SER A 460 5.09 -7.20 -23.58
CA SER A 460 4.40 -6.17 -22.83
C SER A 460 3.72 -6.78 -21.58
N PRO A 461 3.92 -6.19 -20.37
CA PRO A 461 3.16 -6.57 -19.17
C PRO A 461 1.66 -6.26 -19.28
N THR A 462 1.23 -5.49 -20.29
CA THR A 462 -0.20 -5.24 -20.56
C THR A 462 -0.63 -5.52 -21.99
N TRP A 463 -1.90 -5.92 -22.13
CA TRP A 463 -2.63 -6.00 -23.39
C TRP A 463 -3.72 -4.93 -23.48
N TYR A 464 -4.13 -4.58 -24.69
CA TYR A 464 -5.28 -3.71 -24.96
C TYR A 464 -6.22 -4.35 -25.97
N THR A 465 -7.50 -3.98 -25.92
CA THR A 465 -8.48 -4.37 -26.94
C THR A 465 -8.34 -3.50 -28.19
N THR A 466 -8.41 -4.14 -29.36
CA THR A 466 -8.51 -3.45 -30.65
C THR A 466 -9.80 -3.85 -31.38
N ASN A 467 -10.20 -3.03 -32.34
CA ASN A 467 -11.27 -3.37 -33.27
C ASN A 467 -10.87 -4.60 -34.09
N SER A 468 -11.45 -5.76 -33.76
CA SER A 468 -11.25 -6.98 -34.53
C SER A 468 -11.82 -6.84 -35.94
N SER A 469 -11.16 -7.49 -36.90
CA SER A 469 -11.72 -7.75 -38.24
C SER A 469 -13.00 -8.61 -38.22
N ARG A 470 -13.39 -9.14 -37.05
CA ARG A 470 -14.44 -10.14 -36.85
C ARG A 470 -15.50 -9.59 -35.91
N SER A 471 -16.70 -9.30 -36.42
CA SER A 471 -17.80 -8.72 -35.63
C SER A 471 -18.13 -9.53 -34.35
N TYR A 472 -18.04 -10.86 -34.43
CA TYR A 472 -18.31 -11.81 -33.33
C TYR A 472 -17.19 -11.93 -32.29
N ALA A 473 -16.05 -11.26 -32.46
CA ALA A 473 -14.90 -11.34 -31.55
C ALA A 473 -14.35 -9.96 -31.14
N SER A 474 -13.53 -9.99 -30.09
CA SER A 474 -12.68 -8.88 -29.66
C SER A 474 -11.22 -9.35 -29.77
N GLU A 475 -10.31 -8.49 -30.25
CA GLU A 475 -8.89 -8.83 -30.38
C GLU A 475 -8.08 -8.17 -29.25
N TYR A 476 -7.39 -8.98 -28.46
CA TYR A 476 -6.60 -8.58 -27.29
C TYR A 476 -5.12 -8.64 -27.64
N CYS A 477 -4.50 -7.47 -27.81
CA CYS A 477 -3.17 -7.32 -28.40
C CYS A 477 -2.06 -7.18 -27.35
N PHE A 478 -1.13 -8.13 -27.36
CA PHE A 478 0.14 -8.05 -26.65
C PHE A 478 1.19 -7.42 -27.57
N THR A 479 1.83 -6.33 -27.13
CA THR A 479 2.97 -5.74 -27.85
C THR A 479 4.26 -6.48 -27.47
N LEU A 480 5.16 -6.64 -28.44
CA LEU A 480 6.53 -7.13 -28.26
C LEU A 480 7.52 -5.97 -28.45
N SER A 481 8.64 -6.03 -27.75
CA SER A 481 9.76 -5.09 -27.91
C SER A 481 11.10 -5.82 -27.90
N VAL A 482 12.14 -5.13 -28.35
CA VAL A 482 13.53 -5.59 -28.25
C VAL A 482 14.29 -4.68 -27.29
N LEU A 483 14.84 -5.26 -26.23
CA LEU A 483 15.69 -4.58 -25.27
C LEU A 483 17.02 -4.15 -25.92
N PRO A 484 17.52 -2.95 -25.59
CA PRO A 484 18.92 -2.58 -25.82
C PRO A 484 19.88 -3.61 -25.19
N PRO A 485 21.05 -3.88 -25.78
CA PRO A 485 22.00 -4.90 -25.28
C PRO A 485 22.40 -4.71 -23.81
N GLU A 486 22.51 -3.46 -23.36
CA GLU A 486 22.85 -3.08 -21.98
C GLU A 486 21.74 -3.39 -20.95
N LEU A 487 20.53 -3.73 -21.39
CA LEU A 487 19.41 -4.16 -20.54
C LEU A 487 19.12 -5.68 -20.65
N VAL A 488 19.96 -6.43 -21.35
CA VAL A 488 19.87 -7.90 -21.45
C VAL A 488 20.75 -8.54 -20.39
N VAL A 489 20.15 -9.35 -19.51
CA VAL A 489 20.88 -10.06 -18.45
C VAL A 489 21.81 -11.10 -19.09
N PRO A 490 23.14 -11.08 -18.81
CA PRO A 490 24.09 -12.02 -19.39
C PRO A 490 23.70 -13.47 -19.13
N SER A 491 23.47 -14.22 -20.19
CA SER A 491 23.03 -15.62 -20.11
C SER A 491 23.44 -16.41 -21.35
N THR A 492 23.35 -17.73 -21.26
CA THR A 492 23.48 -18.64 -22.41
C THR A 492 22.20 -18.73 -23.25
N CYS A 493 21.13 -18.00 -22.89
CA CYS A 493 19.80 -18.19 -23.46
C CYS A 493 19.67 -17.82 -24.93
N MET A 494 20.58 -17.03 -25.50
CA MET A 494 20.42 -16.56 -26.87
C MET A 494 21.75 -16.38 -27.62
N SER A 495 21.78 -16.82 -28.89
CA SER A 495 22.82 -16.43 -29.85
C SER A 495 22.38 -15.20 -30.66
N LYS A 496 23.32 -14.51 -31.31
CA LYS A 496 23.05 -13.34 -32.17
C LYS A 496 22.05 -13.60 -33.31
N ASN A 497 21.80 -14.86 -33.66
CA ASN A 497 20.92 -15.27 -34.77
C ASN A 497 19.58 -15.90 -34.30
N ASP A 498 19.33 -16.02 -33.00
CA ASP A 498 18.11 -16.67 -32.49
C ASP A 498 16.87 -15.78 -32.74
N THR A 499 15.76 -16.42 -33.09
CA THR A 499 14.46 -15.75 -33.30
C THR A 499 13.54 -15.94 -32.10
N LEU A 500 12.53 -15.09 -31.96
CA LEU A 500 11.38 -15.34 -31.12
C LEU A 500 10.52 -16.42 -31.78
N ALA A 501 10.69 -17.66 -31.34
CA ALA A 501 10.08 -18.84 -31.95
C ALA A 501 8.57 -18.89 -31.70
N LYS A 502 8.15 -18.79 -30.43
CA LYS A 502 6.74 -18.93 -30.02
C LYS A 502 6.41 -18.13 -28.74
N LEU A 503 5.12 -17.88 -28.54
CA LEU A 503 4.51 -17.42 -27.28
C LEU A 503 3.56 -18.50 -26.76
N GLU A 504 3.47 -18.64 -25.45
CA GLU A 504 2.51 -19.49 -24.75
C GLU A 504 1.82 -18.70 -23.61
N TRP A 505 0.57 -19.00 -23.27
CA TRP A 505 -0.20 -18.37 -22.19
C TRP A 505 -0.88 -19.40 -21.29
N TYR A 506 -0.97 -19.10 -19.99
CA TYR A 506 -1.69 -19.90 -19.00
C TYR A 506 -3.18 -19.54 -18.98
N ILE A 507 -3.97 -20.32 -19.71
CA ILE A 507 -5.37 -20.04 -20.04
C ILE A 507 -6.19 -21.32 -19.85
N ASP A 508 -7.44 -21.15 -19.40
CA ASP A 508 -8.37 -22.26 -19.18
C ASP A 508 -8.69 -23.01 -20.47
N GLU A 509 -8.26 -24.26 -20.55
CA GLU A 509 -8.50 -25.12 -21.71
C GLU A 509 -9.97 -25.47 -21.94
N ARG A 510 -10.83 -25.30 -20.92
CA ARG A 510 -12.30 -25.41 -21.07
C ARG A 510 -12.83 -24.30 -21.99
N MET A 511 -12.10 -23.18 -22.07
CA MET A 511 -12.38 -22.05 -22.94
C MET A 511 -11.76 -22.17 -24.34
N ARG A 512 -11.23 -23.35 -24.72
CA ARG A 512 -10.87 -23.72 -26.12
C ARG A 512 -11.91 -23.23 -27.16
N PRO A 513 -13.24 -23.33 -26.94
CA PRO A 513 -14.23 -22.82 -27.90
C PRO A 513 -14.32 -21.29 -28.01
N ALA A 514 -13.91 -20.54 -26.99
CA ALA A 514 -13.98 -19.07 -26.98
C ALA A 514 -12.84 -18.43 -27.80
N VAL A 515 -11.65 -19.03 -27.82
CA VAL A 515 -10.52 -18.53 -28.61
C VAL A 515 -10.70 -18.87 -30.09
N LYS A 516 -10.76 -17.85 -30.94
CA LYS A 516 -10.98 -17.96 -32.40
C LYS A 516 -9.67 -17.85 -33.21
N GLY A 517 -8.53 -18.06 -32.56
CA GLY A 517 -7.19 -17.92 -33.14
C GLY A 517 -6.55 -16.58 -32.87
N PHE A 518 -5.51 -16.27 -33.64
CA PHE A 518 -4.68 -15.08 -33.44
C PHE A 518 -4.62 -14.24 -34.72
N THR A 519 -4.40 -12.95 -34.55
CA THR A 519 -3.92 -12.06 -35.62
C THR A 519 -2.52 -11.59 -35.22
N LEU A 520 -1.56 -11.80 -36.13
CA LEU A 520 -0.15 -11.50 -35.93
C LEU A 520 0.23 -10.30 -36.78
N TYR A 521 0.74 -9.24 -36.15
CA TYR A 521 1.17 -8.00 -36.81
C TYR A 521 2.67 -7.78 -36.54
N PRO A 522 3.59 -8.32 -37.37
CA PRO A 522 5.00 -8.01 -37.22
C PRO A 522 5.24 -6.52 -37.53
N ALA A 523 6.25 -5.91 -36.90
CA ALA A 523 6.60 -4.51 -37.17
C ALA A 523 7.14 -4.31 -38.60
N VAL A 524 7.68 -5.37 -39.21
CA VAL A 524 8.11 -5.41 -40.61
C VAL A 524 7.54 -6.66 -41.27
N GLY A 525 6.85 -6.49 -42.40
CA GLY A 525 6.20 -7.57 -43.16
C GLY A 525 4.68 -7.58 -43.04
N PRO A 526 4.00 -8.50 -43.75
CA PRO A 526 2.53 -8.59 -43.75
C PRO A 526 1.99 -9.16 -42.44
N SER A 527 0.82 -8.66 -42.01
CA SER A 527 0.07 -9.31 -40.94
C SER A 527 -0.56 -10.62 -41.43
N ARG A 528 -0.76 -11.57 -40.51
CA ARG A 528 -1.38 -12.89 -40.81
C ARG A 528 -2.31 -13.35 -39.70
N THR A 529 -3.45 -13.92 -40.08
CA THR A 529 -4.27 -14.73 -39.15
C THR A 529 -3.69 -16.13 -39.05
N VAL A 530 -3.69 -16.72 -37.84
CA VAL A 530 -3.36 -18.13 -37.62
C VAL A 530 -4.38 -18.79 -36.67
N SER A 531 -4.64 -20.08 -36.90
CA SER A 531 -5.57 -20.88 -36.09
C SER A 531 -5.13 -20.97 -34.61
N PRO A 532 -6.07 -21.15 -33.67
CA PRO A 532 -5.72 -21.35 -32.26
C PRO A 532 -5.00 -22.68 -32.08
N SER A 533 -3.79 -22.64 -31.52
CA SER A 533 -3.00 -23.82 -31.18
C SER A 533 -2.93 -23.96 -29.66
N TRP A 534 -3.02 -25.18 -29.16
CA TRP A 534 -3.11 -25.47 -27.72
C TRP A 534 -2.12 -26.56 -27.32
N GLY A 535 -1.91 -26.71 -26.01
CA GLY A 535 -1.33 -27.91 -25.41
C GLY A 535 -2.23 -29.15 -25.59
N ALA A 536 -1.69 -30.30 -25.18
CA ALA A 536 -2.47 -31.54 -25.06
C ALA A 536 -3.68 -31.35 -24.12
N THR A 537 -4.67 -32.23 -24.19
CA THR A 537 -5.82 -32.21 -23.27
C THR A 537 -5.33 -32.37 -21.83
N GLY A 538 -5.87 -31.57 -20.90
CA GLY A 538 -5.38 -31.43 -19.53
C GLY A 538 -4.31 -30.34 -19.34
N VAL A 539 -3.75 -29.81 -20.43
CA VAL A 539 -2.70 -28.78 -20.38
C VAL A 539 -3.30 -27.40 -20.63
N GLN A 540 -3.22 -26.56 -19.61
CA GLN A 540 -3.76 -25.19 -19.54
C GLN A 540 -2.92 -24.17 -20.34
N THR A 541 -2.61 -24.51 -21.60
CA THR A 541 -1.68 -23.74 -22.45
C THR A 541 -2.30 -23.42 -23.80
N LEU A 542 -2.53 -22.14 -24.06
CA LEU A 542 -2.72 -21.59 -25.40
C LEU A 542 -1.34 -21.22 -25.97
N LYS A 543 -1.09 -21.42 -27.28
CA LYS A 543 0.22 -21.12 -27.89
C LYS A 543 0.15 -20.62 -29.33
N VAL A 544 1.17 -19.88 -29.78
CA VAL A 544 1.34 -19.45 -31.18
C VAL A 544 2.80 -19.39 -31.61
N ASN A 545 3.09 -19.91 -32.81
CA ASN A 545 4.42 -19.86 -33.41
C ASN A 545 4.57 -18.59 -34.27
N LEU A 546 5.67 -17.86 -34.05
CA LEU A 546 5.99 -16.59 -34.69
C LEU A 546 7.15 -16.74 -35.68
N ASN A 547 8.29 -17.25 -35.19
CA ASN A 547 9.60 -17.23 -35.85
C ASN A 547 10.00 -15.82 -36.30
N TRP A 548 9.98 -14.86 -35.35
CA TRP A 548 10.25 -13.45 -35.59
C TRP A 548 11.66 -13.06 -35.19
N ASN A 549 12.39 -12.35 -36.05
CA ASN A 549 13.66 -11.73 -35.70
C ASN A 549 13.44 -10.39 -34.95
N ALA A 550 14.53 -9.73 -34.55
CA ALA A 550 14.49 -8.43 -33.85
C ALA A 550 13.69 -7.34 -34.59
N THR A 551 13.79 -7.24 -35.92
CA THR A 551 13.08 -6.19 -36.68
C THR A 551 11.60 -6.48 -36.88
N MET A 552 11.18 -7.76 -36.86
CA MET A 552 9.76 -8.13 -36.84
C MET A 552 9.15 -8.00 -35.43
N ALA A 553 9.92 -8.28 -34.38
CA ALA A 553 9.44 -8.29 -33.00
C ALA A 553 9.36 -6.91 -32.37
N ASN A 554 10.27 -5.97 -32.68
CA ASN A 554 10.30 -4.67 -32.00
C ASN A 554 9.13 -3.77 -32.41
N GLY A 555 8.13 -3.62 -31.56
CA GLY A 555 6.85 -2.96 -31.89
C GLY A 555 5.82 -3.88 -32.57
N GLY A 556 6.17 -5.15 -32.78
CA GLY A 556 5.25 -6.17 -33.30
C GLY A 556 4.16 -6.50 -32.29
N LYS A 557 3.03 -7.04 -32.76
CA LYS A 557 1.85 -7.31 -31.93
C LYS A 557 1.30 -8.71 -32.18
N VAL A 558 0.91 -9.38 -31.10
CA VAL A 558 0.30 -10.71 -31.11
C VAL A 558 -1.06 -10.59 -30.45
N CYS A 559 -2.13 -10.69 -31.25
CA CYS A 559 -3.48 -10.43 -30.80
C CYS A 559 -4.31 -11.71 -30.72
N ILE A 560 -4.88 -12.00 -29.55
CA ILE A 560 -5.77 -13.15 -29.33
C ILE A 560 -7.21 -12.73 -29.68
N ALA A 561 -7.87 -13.43 -30.61
CA ALA A 561 -9.28 -13.19 -30.92
C ALA A 561 -10.18 -14.03 -29.99
N VAL A 562 -10.89 -13.38 -29.07
CA VAL A 562 -11.82 -14.03 -28.13
C VAL A 562 -13.26 -13.72 -28.55
N ALA A 563 -14.13 -14.73 -28.59
CA ALA A 563 -15.52 -14.57 -29.01
C ALA A 563 -16.40 -13.95 -27.91
N LYS A 564 -17.22 -12.97 -28.29
CA LYS A 564 -18.18 -12.30 -27.41
C LYS A 564 -19.25 -13.29 -26.93
N PRO A 565 -19.75 -13.17 -25.68
CA PRO A 565 -19.49 -12.10 -24.72
C PRO A 565 -18.20 -12.27 -23.89
N TYR A 566 -17.47 -13.38 -24.03
CA TYR A 566 -16.26 -13.63 -23.26
C TYR A 566 -15.14 -12.63 -23.59
N ARG A 567 -14.34 -12.35 -22.56
CA ARG A 567 -13.19 -11.45 -22.59
C ARG A 567 -11.92 -12.24 -22.26
N LEU A 568 -10.73 -11.75 -22.58
CA LEU A 568 -9.48 -12.47 -22.27
C LEU A 568 -9.30 -12.65 -20.75
N GLU A 569 -9.80 -11.69 -19.99
CA GLU A 569 -9.84 -11.68 -18.53
C GLU A 569 -10.64 -12.87 -17.97
N ASP A 570 -11.66 -13.34 -18.69
CA ASP A 570 -12.49 -14.51 -18.32
C ASP A 570 -11.83 -15.85 -18.70
N LEU A 571 -10.66 -15.81 -19.36
CA LEU A 571 -9.90 -16.95 -19.88
C LEU A 571 -8.58 -17.18 -19.13
N CYS A 572 -7.98 -16.12 -18.57
CA CYS A 572 -6.71 -16.16 -17.86
C CYS A 572 -6.78 -16.90 -16.52
N LEU A 573 -5.76 -17.71 -16.19
CA LEU A 573 -5.73 -18.51 -14.96
C LEU A 573 -4.85 -17.97 -13.81
N GLY A 574 -4.06 -16.91 -14.04
CA GLY A 574 -3.33 -16.16 -13.02
C GLY A 574 -2.39 -16.94 -12.09
N PRO A 575 -1.94 -16.31 -10.99
CA PRO A 575 -1.39 -16.99 -9.83
C PRO A 575 -2.50 -17.76 -9.08
N ARG A 576 -2.17 -18.92 -8.51
CA ARG A 576 -3.12 -19.70 -7.71
C ARG A 576 -3.17 -19.19 -6.28
N GLY A 577 -4.36 -18.80 -5.81
CA GLY A 577 -4.63 -18.48 -4.40
C GLY A 577 -4.79 -16.99 -4.08
N THR A 578 -4.52 -16.11 -5.04
CA THR A 578 -4.75 -14.66 -4.97
C THR A 578 -6.05 -14.25 -5.68
N ALA A 579 -6.49 -13.01 -5.50
CA ALA A 579 -7.74 -12.49 -6.07
C ALA A 579 -7.60 -12.02 -7.54
N SER A 580 -6.66 -12.61 -8.29
CA SER A 580 -6.09 -12.07 -9.54
C SER A 580 -6.95 -12.30 -10.78
N ILE A 581 -8.24 -11.96 -10.68
CA ILE A 581 -9.23 -12.09 -11.75
C ILE A 581 -8.74 -11.32 -12.98
N GLY A 582 -8.49 -12.04 -14.07
CA GLY A 582 -8.13 -11.45 -15.36
C GLY A 582 -6.65 -11.19 -15.61
N LYS A 583 -5.72 -11.75 -14.83
CA LYS A 583 -4.26 -11.71 -15.14
C LYS A 583 -3.78 -13.02 -15.76
N CYS A 584 -3.12 -12.97 -16.92
CA CYS A 584 -2.53 -14.14 -17.59
C CYS A 584 -1.03 -14.26 -17.26
N TYR A 585 -0.52 -15.48 -17.03
CA TYR A 585 0.90 -15.73 -17.28
C TYR A 585 1.14 -15.95 -18.77
N ALA A 586 2.24 -15.42 -19.30
CA ALA A 586 2.66 -15.55 -20.69
C ALA A 586 4.18 -15.74 -20.78
N SER A 587 4.63 -16.71 -21.58
CA SER A 587 6.03 -17.07 -21.73
C SER A 587 6.47 -16.93 -23.20
N ILE A 588 7.62 -16.31 -23.41
CA ILE A 588 8.27 -16.20 -24.74
C ILE A 588 9.40 -17.22 -24.86
N PHE A 589 9.66 -17.76 -26.05
CA PHE A 589 10.69 -18.77 -26.27
C PHE A 589 11.57 -18.42 -27.48
N ASN A 590 12.88 -18.68 -27.39
CA ASN A 590 13.80 -18.52 -28.52
C ASN A 590 13.85 -19.74 -29.46
N ARG A 591 13.31 -20.88 -29.04
CA ARG A 591 13.34 -22.16 -29.78
C ARG A 591 12.01 -22.91 -29.56
N ASP A 592 11.64 -23.74 -30.53
CA ASP A 592 10.44 -24.61 -30.41
C ASP A 592 10.67 -25.77 -29.44
N SER A 593 11.91 -26.27 -29.33
CA SER A 593 12.36 -27.17 -28.26
C SER A 593 12.34 -26.43 -26.92
N SER A 594 11.57 -26.95 -25.96
CA SER A 594 11.14 -26.28 -24.73
C SER A 594 12.20 -26.07 -23.65
N ASP A 595 13.42 -26.55 -23.88
CA ASP A 595 14.25 -27.12 -22.80
C ASP A 595 15.44 -26.21 -22.41
N TYR A 596 15.29 -24.90 -22.60
CA TYR A 596 16.35 -23.93 -22.31
C TYR A 596 15.86 -22.65 -21.62
N CYS A 597 15.27 -21.69 -22.35
CA CYS A 597 14.85 -20.42 -21.78
C CYS A 597 13.45 -19.99 -22.24
N CYS A 598 12.68 -19.50 -21.29
CA CYS A 598 11.25 -19.21 -21.41
C CYS A 598 10.83 -18.00 -20.56
N PRO A 599 11.42 -16.79 -20.73
CA PRO A 599 11.12 -15.61 -19.93
C PRO A 599 9.61 -15.42 -19.75
N THR A 600 9.18 -15.42 -18.49
CA THR A 600 7.76 -15.49 -18.14
C THR A 600 7.31 -14.20 -17.47
N TYR A 601 6.20 -13.68 -17.98
CA TYR A 601 5.60 -12.44 -17.57
C TYR A 601 4.21 -12.75 -17.01
N LEU A 602 3.89 -12.21 -15.84
CA LEU A 602 2.49 -11.94 -15.54
C LEU A 602 2.05 -10.79 -16.47
N THR A 603 0.79 -10.79 -16.88
CA THR A 603 0.23 -9.82 -17.83
C THR A 603 -1.20 -9.45 -17.44
N SER A 604 -1.63 -8.22 -17.68
CA SER A 604 -2.96 -7.69 -17.33
C SER A 604 -3.57 -6.83 -18.45
N PRO A 605 -4.84 -6.39 -18.32
CA PRO A 605 -5.36 -5.29 -19.13
C PRO A 605 -4.56 -4.00 -18.90
N GLN A 606 -4.45 -3.16 -19.94
CA GLN A 606 -3.85 -1.82 -19.92
C GLN A 606 -4.75 -0.79 -19.25
#